data_AF-A0A7V9DJL2-F1
#
_entry.id   AF-A0A7V9DJL2-F1
#
_cell.length_a   1.000
_cell.length_b   1.000
_cell.length_c   1.000
_cell.angle_alpha   90.00
_cell.angle_beta   90.00
_cell.angle_gamma   90.00
#
_symmetry.space_group_name_H-M   'P 1'
#
loop_
_entity.id
_entity.type
_entity.pdbx_description
1 polymer ?
#
loop_
_entity_poly.entity_id
_entity_poly.type
_entity_poly.pdbx_seq_one_letter_code
_entity_poly.pdbx_strand_id
1 'polypeptide(L)'
;MDERSIEALQTSLAGVCGHVNAQHAQLVRLAEKALAGDGWKQIGIHSPTHWLAWQAGISTGTAQKILAVAKGAEMHPQVMAAFDAGELSLDQVALAAKAPAYTDAEICGLAKLLTV
;
A
#
# COMPACT_ATOMS: atom_id res chain seq x y z
N MET A 1 31.16 5.10 10.10
CA MET A 1 30.61 3.74 9.97
C MET A 1 31.44 3.05 8.90
N ASP A 2 31.95 1.85 9.14
CA ASP A 2 32.69 1.13 8.10
C ASP A 2 31.72 0.53 7.06
N GLU A 3 32.27 0.04 5.95
CA GLU A 3 31.50 -0.50 4.83
C GLU A 3 30.56 -1.64 5.26
N ARG A 4 31.07 -2.58 6.06
CA ARG A 4 30.28 -3.69 6.63
C ARG A 4 29.10 -3.21 7.47
N SER A 5 29.30 -2.16 8.27
CA SER A 5 28.23 -1.59 9.10
C SER A 5 27.17 -0.87 8.26
N ILE A 6 27.55 -0.26 7.13
CA ILE A 6 26.60 0.32 6.17
C ILE A 6 25.75 -0.78 5.53
N GLU A 7 26.38 -1.85 5.05
CA GLU A 7 25.66 -2.99 4.45
C GLU A 7 24.68 -3.64 5.43
N ALA A 8 25.08 -3.82 6.69
CA ALA A 8 24.22 -4.37 7.73
C ALA A 8 23.01 -3.46 8.02
N LEU A 9 23.22 -2.14 8.06
CA LEU A 9 22.14 -1.17 8.23
C LEU A 9 21.17 -1.18 7.05
N GLN A 10 21.68 -1.19 5.82
CA GLN A 10 20.87 -1.25 4.61
C GLN A 10 20.06 -2.54 4.52
N THR A 11 20.67 -3.67 4.86
CA THR A 11 19.99 -4.98 4.94
C THR A 11 18.85 -4.95 5.96
N SER A 12 19.10 -4.39 7.14
CA SER A 12 18.09 -4.26 8.20
C SER A 12 16.95 -3.33 7.78
N LEU A 13 17.27 -2.19 7.15
CA LEU A 13 16.30 -1.25 6.63
C LEU A 13 15.42 -1.92 5.55
N ALA A 14 16.02 -2.62 4.59
CA ALA A 14 15.29 -3.34 3.55
C ALA A 14 14.33 -4.37 4.14
N GLY A 15 14.78 -5.14 5.15
CA GLY A 15 13.95 -6.10 5.87
C GLY A 15 12.76 -5.44 6.58
N VAL A 16 12.97 -4.32 7.28
CA VAL A 16 11.89 -3.58 7.95
C VAL A 16 10.91 -3.01 6.92
N CYS A 17 11.41 -2.38 5.86
CA CYS A 17 10.58 -1.84 4.79
C CYS A 17 9.71 -2.91 4.13
N GLY A 18 10.26 -4.10 3.84
CA GLY A 18 9.50 -5.20 3.28
C GLY A 18 8.32 -5.64 4.17
N HIS A 19 8.56 -5.73 5.49
CA HIS A 19 7.48 -6.03 6.44
C HIS A 19 6.42 -4.91 6.50
N VAL A 20 6.85 -3.65 6.54
CA VAL A 20 5.93 -2.49 6.54
C VAL A 20 5.08 -2.46 5.28
N ASN A 21 5.68 -2.75 4.13
CA ASN A 21 4.99 -2.83 2.84
C ASN A 21 3.92 -3.91 2.86
N ALA A 22 4.26 -5.14 3.26
CA ALA A 22 3.29 -6.24 3.35
C ALA A 22 2.16 -5.94 4.35
N GLN A 23 2.46 -5.26 5.47
CA GLN A 23 1.41 -4.83 6.42
C GLN A 23 0.51 -3.73 5.86
N HIS A 24 1.04 -2.79 5.07
CA HIS A 24 0.20 -1.85 4.33
C HIS A 24 -0.68 -2.55 3.30
N ALA A 25 -0.18 -3.59 2.62
CA ALA A 25 -0.98 -4.40 1.71
C ALA A 25 -2.15 -5.06 2.43
N GLN A 26 -1.88 -5.67 3.59
CA GLN A 26 -2.93 -6.23 4.46
C GLN A 26 -3.96 -5.17 4.90
N LEU A 27 -3.52 -3.96 5.24
CA LEU A 27 -4.42 -2.85 5.57
C LEU A 27 -5.30 -2.44 4.39
N VAL A 28 -4.75 -2.40 3.17
CA VAL A 28 -5.52 -2.18 1.94
C VAL A 28 -6.56 -3.27 1.73
N ARG A 29 -6.22 -4.56 1.92
CA ARG A 29 -7.18 -5.68 1.81
C ARG A 29 -8.32 -5.59 2.82
N LEU A 30 -8.04 -5.13 4.04
CA LEU A 30 -9.07 -4.87 5.04
C LEU A 30 -9.97 -3.69 4.64
N ALA A 31 -9.38 -2.63 4.09
CA ALA A 31 -10.14 -1.49 3.58
C ALA A 31 -11.02 -1.87 2.38
N GLU A 32 -10.53 -2.73 1.47
CA GLU A 32 -11.29 -3.30 0.35
C GLU A 32 -12.54 -4.05 0.86
N LYS A 33 -12.37 -4.96 1.84
CA LYS A 33 -13.47 -5.67 2.49
C LYS A 33 -14.45 -4.72 3.18
N ALA A 34 -13.96 -3.70 3.87
CA ALA A 34 -14.80 -2.71 4.53
C ALA A 34 -15.61 -1.88 3.53
N LEU A 35 -15.02 -1.52 2.38
CA LEU A 35 -15.73 -0.81 1.31
C LEU A 35 -16.81 -1.69 0.67
N ALA A 36 -16.52 -2.95 0.37
CA ALA A 36 -17.47 -3.87 -0.25
C ALA A 36 -18.66 -4.22 0.67
N GLY A 37 -18.40 -4.39 1.96
CA GLY A 37 -19.41 -4.78 2.95
C GLY A 37 -19.99 -3.62 3.76
N ASP A 38 -19.72 -2.37 3.40
CA ASP A 38 -20.11 -1.19 4.18
C ASP A 38 -19.64 -1.22 5.65
N GLY A 39 -18.59 -2.00 5.97
CA GLY A 39 -18.08 -2.20 7.33
C GLY A 39 -17.52 -0.93 8.00
N TRP A 40 -17.32 0.13 7.22
CA TRP A 40 -16.94 1.46 7.70
C TRP A 40 -18.14 2.24 8.29
N LYS A 41 -19.40 1.87 7.99
CA LYS A 41 -20.61 2.59 8.43
C LYS A 41 -20.93 2.30 9.90
N GLN A 42 -20.14 2.89 10.79
CA GLN A 42 -20.33 2.85 12.24
C GLN A 42 -20.99 4.14 12.74
N ILE A 43 -21.58 4.11 13.94
CA ILE A 43 -22.22 5.29 14.54
C ILE A 43 -21.17 6.40 14.68
N GLY A 44 -21.50 7.61 14.19
CA GLY A 44 -20.60 8.77 14.23
C GLY A 44 -19.55 8.82 13.12
N ILE A 45 -19.52 7.84 12.21
CA ILE A 45 -18.65 7.85 11.05
C ILE A 45 -19.36 8.41 9.82
N HIS A 46 -18.71 9.35 9.14
CA HIS A 46 -19.28 10.13 8.04
C HIS A 46 -18.72 9.75 6.66
N SER A 47 -17.59 9.03 6.61
CA SER A 47 -17.00 8.54 5.36
C SER A 47 -16.01 7.39 5.62
N PRO A 48 -15.69 6.56 4.60
CA PRO A 48 -14.63 5.56 4.71
C PRO A 48 -13.28 6.17 5.09
N THR A 49 -12.98 7.36 4.59
CA THR A 49 -11.75 8.08 4.94
C THR A 49 -11.71 8.46 6.40
N HIS A 50 -12.81 9.00 6.95
CA HIS A 50 -12.91 9.32 8.37
C HIS A 50 -12.74 8.06 9.22
N TRP A 51 -13.43 6.96 8.86
CA TRP A 51 -13.31 5.67 9.51
C TRP A 51 -11.86 5.18 9.59
N LEU A 52 -11.18 5.09 8.44
CA LEU A 52 -9.84 4.52 8.38
C LEU A 52 -8.81 5.41 9.08
N ALA A 53 -8.91 6.74 8.92
CA ALA A 53 -8.02 7.68 9.60
C ALA A 53 -8.10 7.54 11.12
N TRP A 54 -9.32 7.43 11.66
CA TRP A 54 -9.55 7.21 13.09
C TRP A 54 -9.08 5.83 13.56
N GLN A 55 -9.52 4.77 12.88
CA GLN A 55 -9.22 3.38 13.29
C GLN A 55 -7.73 3.05 13.24
N ALA A 56 -7.02 3.52 12.22
CA ALA A 56 -5.61 3.23 12.04
C ALA A 56 -4.68 4.30 12.64
N GLY A 57 -5.22 5.41 13.18
CA GLY A 57 -4.41 6.49 13.75
C GLY A 57 -3.50 7.17 12.71
N ILE A 58 -3.98 7.33 11.47
CA ILE A 58 -3.20 7.88 10.34
C ILE A 58 -3.80 9.19 9.83
N SER A 59 -2.99 9.95 9.08
CA SER A 59 -3.46 11.16 8.43
C SER A 59 -4.59 10.88 7.44
N THR A 60 -5.46 11.87 7.23
CA THR A 60 -6.51 11.82 6.19
C THR A 60 -5.92 11.52 4.81
N GLY A 61 -4.76 12.09 4.47
CA GLY A 61 -4.09 11.85 3.19
C GLY A 61 -3.61 10.41 3.03
N THR A 62 -3.07 9.81 4.10
CA THR A 62 -2.69 8.39 4.10
C THR A 62 -3.93 7.50 3.97
N ALA A 63 -5.01 7.79 4.69
CA ALA A 63 -6.26 7.05 4.59
C ALA A 63 -6.87 7.12 3.17
N GLN A 64 -6.88 8.31 2.56
CA GLN A 64 -7.33 8.47 1.17
C GLN A 64 -6.50 7.64 0.19
N LYS A 65 -5.18 7.60 0.38
CA LYS A 65 -4.27 6.81 -0.45
C LYS A 65 -4.56 5.32 -0.35
N ILE A 66 -4.70 4.78 0.87
CA ILE A 66 -5.06 3.37 1.10
C ILE A 66 -6.41 3.05 0.44
N LEU A 67 -7.42 3.90 0.63
CA LEU A 67 -8.75 3.69 0.06
C LEU A 67 -8.75 3.80 -1.47
N ALA A 68 -7.91 4.65 -2.05
CA ALA A 68 -7.76 4.74 -3.50
C ALA A 68 -7.14 3.45 -4.07
N VAL A 69 -6.08 2.93 -3.43
CA VAL A 69 -5.50 1.63 -3.81
C VAL A 69 -6.52 0.51 -3.65
N ALA A 70 -7.25 0.47 -2.52
CA ALA A 70 -8.28 -0.56 -2.27
C ALA A 70 -9.36 -0.58 -3.37
N LYS A 71 -9.79 0.58 -3.87
CA LYS A 71 -10.78 0.68 -4.95
C LYS A 71 -10.24 0.22 -6.32
N GLY A 72 -8.93 0.35 -6.54
CA GLY A 72 -8.28 0.00 -7.80
C GLY A 72 -7.61 -1.39 -7.80
N ALA A 73 -7.64 -2.11 -6.68
CA ALA A 73 -6.86 -3.33 -6.48
C ALA A 73 -7.16 -4.42 -7.53
N GLU A 74 -8.44 -4.60 -7.90
CA GLU A 74 -8.86 -5.58 -8.91
C GLU A 74 -8.32 -5.28 -10.31
N MET A 75 -8.06 -4.01 -10.62
CA MET A 75 -7.55 -3.60 -11.94
C MET A 75 -6.04 -3.81 -12.08
N HIS A 76 -5.34 -4.06 -10.97
CA HIS A 76 -3.88 -4.14 -10.91
C HIS A 76 -3.37 -5.37 -10.13
N PRO A 77 -3.73 -6.60 -10.54
CA PRO A 77 -3.41 -7.80 -9.77
C PRO A 77 -1.91 -8.06 -9.60
N GLN A 78 -1.05 -7.72 -10.56
CA GLN A 78 0.40 -7.91 -10.46
C GLN A 78 1.05 -6.88 -9.53
N VAL A 79 0.63 -5.61 -9.62
CA VAL A 79 1.05 -4.59 -8.62
C VAL A 79 0.64 -5.02 -7.22
N MET A 80 -0.59 -5.48 -7.04
CA MET A 80 -1.09 -5.92 -5.74
C MET A 80 -0.36 -7.17 -5.23
N ALA A 81 -0.04 -8.13 -6.09
CA ALA A 81 0.76 -9.30 -5.70
C ALA A 81 2.17 -8.92 -5.22
N ALA A 82 2.84 -7.98 -5.92
CA ALA A 82 4.13 -7.47 -5.48
C ALA A 82 4.03 -6.68 -4.16
N PHE A 83 2.93 -5.96 -3.97
CA PHE A 83 2.67 -5.27 -2.70
C PHE A 83 2.44 -6.23 -1.54
N ASP A 84 1.63 -7.27 -1.75
CA ASP A 84 1.37 -8.34 -0.78
C ASP A 84 2.68 -9.07 -0.40
N ALA A 85 3.61 -9.21 -1.35
CA ALA A 85 4.95 -9.77 -1.12
C ALA A 85 5.93 -8.80 -0.41
N GLY A 86 5.52 -7.56 -0.13
CA GLY A 86 6.37 -6.54 0.49
C GLY A 86 7.37 -5.86 -0.45
N GLU A 87 7.29 -6.14 -1.75
CA GLU A 87 8.26 -5.65 -2.76
C GLU A 87 7.98 -4.20 -3.21
N LEU A 88 6.76 -3.70 -2.98
CA LEU A 88 6.37 -2.33 -3.29
C LEU A 88 5.87 -1.62 -2.04
N SER A 89 6.25 -0.35 -1.89
CA SER A 89 5.66 0.53 -0.87
C SER A 89 4.26 1.01 -1.26
N LEU A 90 3.47 1.43 -0.26
CA LEU A 90 2.16 2.04 -0.47
C LEU A 90 2.22 3.21 -1.47
N ASP A 91 3.31 3.99 -1.45
CA ASP A 91 3.48 5.13 -2.34
C ASP A 91 3.71 4.71 -3.80
N GLN A 92 4.54 3.70 -4.02
CA GLN A 92 4.75 3.13 -5.35
C GLN A 92 3.46 2.52 -5.90
N VAL A 93 2.71 1.79 -5.06
CA VAL A 93 1.43 1.19 -5.46
C VAL A 93 0.38 2.25 -5.77
N ALA A 94 0.28 3.30 -4.95
CA ALA A 94 -0.65 4.41 -5.20
C ALA A 94 -0.32 5.20 -6.48
N LEU A 95 0.94 5.22 -6.90
CA LEU A 95 1.34 5.77 -8.19
C LEU A 95 0.99 4.80 -9.32
N ALA A 96 1.34 3.51 -9.19
CA ALA A 96 1.08 2.48 -10.19
C ALA A 96 -0.41 2.29 -10.47
N ALA A 97 -1.26 2.35 -9.44
CA ALA A 97 -2.72 2.24 -9.54
C ALA A 97 -3.41 3.39 -10.28
N LYS A 98 -2.66 4.41 -10.73
CA LYS A 98 -3.16 5.46 -11.63
C LYS A 98 -3.00 5.10 -13.10
N ALA A 99 -2.18 4.11 -13.42
CA ALA A 99 -1.96 3.66 -14.79
C ALA A 99 -3.21 2.92 -15.32
N PRO A 100 -3.40 2.83 -16.64
CA PRO A 100 -4.46 2.00 -17.21
C PRO A 100 -4.29 0.52 -16.83
N ALA A 101 -5.40 -0.19 -16.61
CA ALA A 101 -5.35 -1.58 -16.17
C ALA A 101 -4.59 -2.53 -17.10
N TYR A 102 -4.62 -2.29 -18.41
CA TYR A 102 -3.91 -3.11 -19.40
C TYR A 102 -2.38 -3.02 -19.27
N THR A 103 -1.84 -2.05 -18.53
CA THR A 103 -0.39 -1.90 -18.30
C THR A 103 0.07 -2.51 -16.97
N ASP A 104 -0.77 -3.26 -16.25
CA ASP A 104 -0.48 -3.75 -14.89
C ASP A 104 0.88 -4.45 -14.76
N ALA A 105 1.22 -5.34 -15.70
CA ALA A 105 2.52 -6.03 -15.72
C ALA A 105 3.70 -5.06 -15.88
N GLU A 106 3.60 -4.15 -16.85
CA GLU A 106 4.64 -3.20 -17.20
C GLU A 106 4.86 -2.18 -16.07
N ILE A 107 3.78 -1.63 -15.52
CA ILE A 107 3.86 -0.67 -14.43
C ILE A 107 4.35 -1.33 -13.14
N CYS A 108 4.00 -2.60 -12.87
CA CYS A 108 4.55 -3.36 -11.76
C CYS A 108 6.08 -3.48 -11.89
N GLY A 109 6.57 -3.87 -13.08
CA GLY A 109 8.00 -3.96 -13.37
C GLY A 109 8.72 -2.62 -13.17
N LEU A 110 8.15 -1.53 -13.68
CA LEU A 110 8.71 -0.18 -13.49
C LEU A 110 8.69 0.24 -12.02
N ALA A 111 7.60 -0.02 -11.29
CA ALA A 111 7.45 0.38 -9.89
C ALA A 111 8.52 -0.25 -8.98
N LYS A 112 8.91 -1.50 -9.25
CA LYS A 112 10.00 -2.20 -8.52
C LYS A 112 11.35 -1.52 -8.70
N LEU A 113 11.55 -0.78 -9.79
CA LEU A 113 12.80 -0.08 -10.10
C LEU A 113 12.83 1.36 -9.57
N LEU A 114 11.72 1.89 -9.06
CA LEU A 114 11.64 3.26 -8.55
C LEU A 114 12.28 3.46 -7.16
N THR A 115 12.93 2.43 -6.60
CA THR A 115 13.71 2.56 -5.37
C THR A 115 15.05 3.25 -5.68
N VAL A 116 15.28 4.41 -5.07
CA VAL A 116 16.60 5.08 -5.02
C VAL A 116 17.55 4.36 -4.07
#